data_AF-A0AAW0WB67-F1
#
_entry.id   AF-A0AAW0WB67-F1
#
_cell.length_a   1.000
_cell.length_b   1.000
_cell.length_c   1.000
_cell.angle_alpha   90.00
_cell.angle_beta   90.00
_cell.angle_gamma   90.00
#
_symmetry.space_group_name_H-M   'P 1'
#
loop_
_entity.id
_entity.type
_entity.pdbx_description
1 polymer ?
#
loop_
_entity_poly.entity_id
_entity_poly.type
_entity_poly.pdbx_seq_one_letter_code
_entity_poly.pdbx_strand_id
1 'polypeptide(L)'
;MMNLNTDLKDGWDPMSSVYFSPENSVLHNDECAETVILGRRNNDEARLCKFFCKGRKCPRGETCRLEHTRIRRDGITVEKEEVHQEYLELHPLVQENSLLAVIVTSVITPCHFYVHLPFGTQCLQEASFVDKSAMEMELLMSAMQKYYKKAHPQSQECLLAPGELKALCEQKNGKVHCSRVRVIGIKEDKYSSLVQVFSIDFGYTNWVPENQLHPLAVQFIHTPSQAVDCWLTGVESPRDGWHPSAGSYLTQLTEGRTLVAHVNHIDRDHQRLGVTLHNTDEGHDININEFILKKLKK
;
A
#
# COMPACT_ATOMS: atom_id res chain seq x y z
N MET A 1 -2.50 -45.41 42.53
CA MET A 1 -1.90 -44.09 42.23
C MET A 1 -1.81 -43.98 40.72
N MET A 2 -2.74 -43.25 40.08
CA MET A 2 -2.67 -43.00 38.64
C MET A 2 -1.77 -41.77 38.42
N ASN A 3 -0.65 -41.99 37.75
CA ASN A 3 0.27 -40.92 37.33
C ASN A 3 -0.42 -40.04 36.29
N LEU A 4 -0.75 -38.82 36.68
CA LEU A 4 -1.05 -37.73 35.75
C LEU A 4 0.28 -37.24 35.16
N ASN A 5 0.82 -37.99 34.19
CA ASN A 5 1.79 -37.42 33.26
C ASN A 5 0.99 -36.50 32.33
N THR A 6 0.99 -35.20 32.65
CA THR A 6 0.50 -34.15 31.78
C THR A 6 1.49 -33.99 30.62
N ASP A 7 1.23 -34.69 29.52
CA ASP A 7 1.84 -34.45 28.20
C ASP A 7 1.34 -33.10 27.64
N LEU A 8 1.67 -31.99 28.31
CA LEU A 8 1.58 -30.68 27.70
C LEU A 8 2.76 -30.57 26.74
N LYS A 9 2.48 -30.65 25.44
CA LYS A 9 3.50 -30.43 24.40
C LYS A 9 4.25 -29.14 24.71
N ASP A 10 5.58 -29.20 24.69
CA ASP A 10 6.43 -28.01 24.81
C ASP A 10 5.97 -26.95 23.79
N GLY A 11 5.65 -25.75 24.26
CA GLY A 11 5.11 -24.66 23.43
C GLY A 11 3.59 -24.65 23.22
N TRP A 12 2.81 -25.47 23.93
CA TRP A 12 1.35 -25.36 23.93
C TRP A 12 0.90 -24.15 24.76
N ASP A 13 0.64 -23.04 24.06
CA ASP A 13 -0.04 -21.87 24.61
C ASP A 13 -1.49 -21.83 24.08
N PRO A 14 -2.47 -22.37 24.83
CA PRO A 14 -3.87 -22.39 24.41
C PRO A 14 -4.49 -20.98 24.34
N MET A 15 -3.86 -19.98 24.95
CA MET A 15 -4.31 -18.59 24.89
C MET A 15 -3.59 -17.80 23.81
N SER A 16 -2.60 -18.35 23.11
CA SER A 16 -1.88 -17.62 22.06
C SER A 16 -2.81 -17.10 20.96
N SER A 17 -3.76 -17.92 20.50
CA SER A 17 -4.73 -17.51 19.48
C SER A 17 -5.63 -16.36 19.94
N VAL A 18 -5.99 -16.35 21.23
CA VAL A 18 -6.79 -15.28 21.85
C VAL A 18 -5.92 -14.05 22.09
N TYR A 19 -4.68 -14.22 22.54
CA TYR A 19 -3.73 -13.15 22.82
C TYR A 19 -3.36 -12.37 21.54
N PHE A 20 -3.17 -13.09 20.44
CA PHE A 20 -2.90 -12.51 19.11
C PHE A 20 -4.18 -12.17 18.33
N SER A 21 -5.36 -12.37 18.91
CA SER A 21 -6.61 -12.06 18.21
C SER A 21 -6.79 -10.54 18.08
N PRO A 22 -7.36 -10.04 16.96
CA PRO A 22 -7.62 -8.62 16.77
C PRO A 22 -8.61 -8.03 17.80
N GLU A 23 -9.43 -8.88 18.41
CA GLU A 23 -10.37 -8.52 19.47
C GLU A 23 -9.65 -8.27 20.82
N ASN A 24 -8.45 -8.82 21.03
CA ASN A 24 -7.64 -8.56 22.21
C ASN A 24 -6.84 -7.25 22.08
N SER A 25 -7.58 -6.14 21.94
CA SER A 25 -7.03 -4.79 21.83
C SER A 25 -7.35 -3.98 23.09
N VAL A 26 -6.38 -3.19 23.56
CA VAL A 26 -6.58 -2.24 24.68
C VAL A 26 -7.62 -1.16 24.39
N LEU A 27 -8.01 -1.02 23.11
CA LEU A 27 -9.05 -0.10 22.66
C LEU A 27 -10.46 -0.70 22.77
N HIS A 28 -10.57 -2.02 22.90
CA HIS A 28 -11.84 -2.72 22.97
C HIS A 28 -12.33 -2.72 24.43
N ASN A 29 -13.27 -1.83 24.75
CA ASN A 29 -13.90 -1.75 26.07
C ASN A 29 -15.13 -2.66 26.14
N ASP A 30 -14.96 -3.86 26.69
CA ASP A 30 -15.95 -4.92 26.87
C ASP A 30 -16.96 -4.66 28.01
N GLU A 31 -16.83 -3.55 28.75
CA GLU A 31 -17.75 -3.20 29.85
C GLU A 31 -19.13 -2.69 29.36
N CYS A 32 -19.32 -2.45 28.06
CA CYS A 32 -20.57 -1.93 27.50
C CYS A 32 -21.24 -2.91 26.54
N ALA A 33 -22.53 -3.18 26.75
CA ALA A 33 -23.33 -4.06 25.88
C ALA A 33 -23.35 -3.62 24.41
N GLU A 34 -23.25 -2.31 24.14
CA GLU A 34 -23.15 -1.78 22.78
C GLU A 34 -21.83 -2.21 22.12
N THR A 35 -20.70 -2.13 22.85
CA THR A 35 -19.41 -2.65 22.37
C THR A 35 -19.46 -4.16 22.14
N VAL A 36 -20.14 -4.92 23.01
CA VAL A 36 -20.26 -6.37 22.87
C VAL A 36 -21.10 -6.77 21.64
N ILE A 37 -22.15 -6.00 21.32
CA ILE A 37 -23.06 -6.31 20.20
C ILE A 37 -22.53 -5.78 18.87
N LEU A 38 -22.00 -4.55 18.86
CA LEU A 38 -21.60 -3.85 17.64
C LEU A 38 -20.08 -3.83 17.41
N GLY A 39 -19.30 -4.34 18.36
CA GLY A 39 -17.84 -4.20 18.34
C GLY A 39 -17.34 -2.77 18.61
N ARG A 40 -18.23 -1.82 18.89
CA ARG A 40 -17.87 -0.41 19.11
C ARG A 40 -18.88 0.31 19.98
N ARG A 41 -18.43 1.39 20.62
CA ARG A 41 -19.29 2.29 21.40
C ARG A 41 -19.51 3.58 20.62
N ASN A 42 -20.75 3.89 20.30
CA ASN A 42 -21.07 5.15 19.62
C ASN A 42 -20.96 6.33 20.61
N ASN A 43 -19.99 7.23 20.41
CA ASN A 43 -19.81 8.41 21.26
C ASN A 43 -20.38 9.70 20.65
N ASP A 44 -21.23 9.60 19.62
CA ASP A 44 -21.89 10.74 18.97
C ASP A 44 -22.60 11.69 19.96
N GLU A 45 -23.05 11.18 21.10
CA GLU A 45 -23.72 11.98 22.12
C GLU A 45 -22.76 12.94 22.86
N ALA A 46 -21.45 12.67 22.87
CA ALA A 46 -20.46 13.46 23.62
C ALA A 46 -20.30 14.89 23.07
N ARG A 47 -20.43 15.08 21.75
CA ARG A 47 -20.41 16.41 21.10
C ARG A 47 -21.69 17.21 21.33
N LEU A 48 -22.78 16.55 21.73
CA LEU A 48 -24.09 17.16 21.78
C LEU A 48 -24.40 17.83 23.11
N CYS A 49 -25.09 18.97 23.04
CA CYS A 49 -25.55 19.65 24.23
C CYS A 49 -26.69 18.87 24.92
N LYS A 50 -26.40 18.37 26.13
CA LYS A 50 -27.37 17.62 26.97
C LYS A 50 -28.69 18.36 27.24
N PHE A 51 -28.68 19.69 27.28
CA PHE A 51 -29.91 20.48 27.45
C PHE A 51 -30.74 20.49 26.16
N PHE A 52 -30.09 20.77 25.03
CA PHE A 52 -30.74 20.82 23.73
C PHE A 52 -31.30 19.46 23.31
N CYS A 53 -30.54 18.37 23.51
CA CYS A 53 -31.00 17.01 23.21
C CYS A 53 -32.24 16.59 24.01
N LYS A 54 -32.43 17.12 25.22
CA LYS A 54 -33.63 16.89 26.05
C LYS A 54 -34.80 17.83 25.69
N GLY A 55 -34.71 18.55 24.57
CA GLY A 55 -35.72 19.53 24.15
C GLY A 55 -35.76 20.80 25.00
N ARG A 56 -34.75 21.05 25.83
CA ARG A 56 -34.68 22.22 26.71
C ARG A 56 -33.88 23.34 26.06
N LYS A 57 -34.23 24.60 26.36
CA LYS A 57 -33.43 25.76 25.95
C LYS A 57 -32.06 25.69 26.63
N CYS A 58 -30.99 25.67 25.84
CA CYS A 58 -29.64 25.67 26.36
C CYS A 58 -29.33 27.04 27.02
N PRO A 59 -28.87 27.07 28.29
CA PRO A 59 -28.57 28.33 28.98
C PRO A 59 -27.40 29.09 28.35
N ARG A 60 -26.54 28.42 27.57
CA ARG A 60 -25.42 29.04 26.85
C ARG A 60 -25.77 29.50 25.43
N GLY A 61 -26.98 29.18 24.93
CA GLY A 61 -27.43 29.58 23.60
C GLY A 61 -26.37 29.31 22.51
N GLU A 62 -26.15 30.30 21.64
CA GLU A 62 -25.17 30.24 20.55
C GLU A 62 -23.70 30.16 21.01
N THR A 63 -23.42 30.51 22.26
CA THR A 63 -22.05 30.42 22.84
C THR A 63 -21.72 29.04 23.43
N CYS A 64 -22.63 28.06 23.27
CA CYS A 64 -22.39 26.70 23.76
C CYS A 64 -21.30 26.03 22.92
N ARG A 65 -20.27 25.47 23.57
CA ARG A 65 -19.20 24.69 22.91
C ARG A 65 -19.67 23.34 22.37
N LEU A 66 -20.87 22.91 22.77
CA LEU A 66 -21.47 21.64 22.37
C LEU A 66 -22.54 21.91 21.31
N GLU A 67 -22.68 20.99 20.38
CA GLU A 67 -23.56 21.14 19.24
C GLU A 67 -25.04 21.14 19.65
N HIS A 68 -25.80 22.03 19.01
CA HIS A 68 -27.26 22.12 19.10
C HIS A 68 -27.91 21.46 17.89
N THR A 69 -27.52 20.22 17.63
CA THR A 69 -28.08 19.37 16.57
C THR A 69 -28.86 18.21 17.20
N ARG A 70 -29.79 17.61 16.45
CA ARG A 70 -30.50 16.40 16.90
C ARG A 70 -29.70 15.17 16.51
N ILE A 71 -29.69 14.16 17.39
CA ILE A 71 -29.14 12.83 17.10
C ILE A 71 -29.86 12.28 15.86
N ARG A 72 -29.10 11.76 14.90
CA ARG A 72 -29.68 11.09 13.74
C ARG A 72 -30.37 9.82 14.23
N ARG A 73 -31.62 9.60 13.81
CA ARG A 73 -32.41 8.42 14.22
C ARG A 73 -32.10 7.18 13.38
N ASP A 74 -31.26 7.31 12.36
CA ASP A 74 -30.85 6.23 11.47
C ASP A 74 -29.83 5.27 12.11
N GLY A 75 -29.30 5.62 13.29
CA GLY A 75 -28.29 4.81 14.00
C GLY A 75 -26.91 4.86 13.35
N ILE A 76 -26.72 5.72 12.34
CA ILE A 76 -25.44 5.91 11.67
C ILE A 76 -24.65 6.94 12.46
N THR A 77 -23.47 6.53 12.94
CA THR A 77 -22.52 7.42 13.61
C THR A 77 -22.11 8.58 12.69
N VAL A 78 -21.79 9.73 13.27
CA VAL A 78 -21.10 10.81 12.54
C VAL A 78 -19.59 10.78 12.73
N GLU A 79 -19.08 9.85 13.54
CA GLU A 79 -17.65 9.60 13.65
C GLU A 79 -17.09 9.30 12.26
N LYS A 80 -15.97 9.95 11.96
CA LYS A 80 -15.23 9.75 10.73
C LYS A 80 -13.83 9.33 11.12
N GLU A 81 -13.33 8.32 10.45
CA GLU A 81 -11.94 7.93 10.53
C GLU A 81 -11.17 8.61 9.38
N GLU A 82 -10.04 9.21 9.69
CA GLU A 82 -9.17 9.80 8.67
C GLU A 82 -8.50 8.68 7.88
N VAL A 83 -8.90 8.54 6.62
CA VAL A 83 -8.29 7.59 5.70
C VAL A 83 -7.26 8.32 4.86
N HIS A 84 -6.05 7.77 4.80
CA HIS A 84 -5.00 8.30 3.95
C HIS A 84 -5.11 7.70 2.56
N GLN A 85 -5.20 8.57 1.57
CA GLN A 85 -5.14 8.20 0.17
C GLN A 85 -3.80 8.61 -0.41
N GLU A 86 -3.27 7.78 -1.29
CA GLU A 86 -2.07 8.11 -2.03
C GLU A 86 -2.34 9.20 -3.08
N TYR A 87 -1.44 10.17 -3.12
CA TYR A 87 -1.35 11.13 -4.20
C TYR A 87 0.06 11.01 -4.79
N LEU A 88 0.15 10.34 -5.94
CA LEU A 88 1.42 10.13 -6.64
C LEU A 88 1.61 11.32 -7.59
N GLU A 89 2.57 12.19 -7.27
CA GLU A 89 3.06 13.21 -8.21
C GLU A 89 4.46 12.82 -8.67
N LEU A 90 4.61 12.60 -9.97
CA LEU A 90 5.92 12.55 -10.61
C LEU A 90 6.69 13.82 -10.23
N HIS A 91 7.85 13.62 -9.64
CA HIS A 91 8.67 14.72 -9.18
C HIS A 91 8.95 15.70 -10.34
N PRO A 92 8.79 17.03 -10.14
CA PRO A 92 8.94 18.03 -11.21
C PRO A 92 10.28 18.01 -11.95
N LEU A 93 11.31 17.39 -11.37
CA LEU A 93 12.65 17.28 -11.95
C LEU A 93 12.75 16.27 -13.09
N VAL A 94 11.79 15.36 -13.26
CA VAL A 94 11.77 14.47 -14.42
C VAL A 94 11.42 15.29 -15.67
N GLN A 95 12.34 15.33 -16.62
CA GLN A 95 12.22 16.08 -17.86
C GLN A 95 12.27 15.15 -19.07
N GLU A 96 11.57 15.51 -20.14
CA GLU A 96 11.72 14.84 -21.42
C GLU A 96 13.16 15.00 -21.94
N ASN A 97 13.65 13.97 -22.59
CA ASN A 97 15.03 13.78 -23.06
C ASN A 97 16.08 13.62 -21.95
N SER A 98 15.67 13.46 -20.69
CA SER A 98 16.60 13.10 -19.61
C SER A 98 16.97 11.62 -19.65
N LEU A 99 18.15 11.31 -19.14
CA LEU A 99 18.63 9.94 -18.93
C LEU A 99 18.58 9.62 -17.44
N LEU A 100 17.80 8.61 -17.07
CA LEU A 100 17.66 8.14 -15.70
C LEU A 100 18.22 6.73 -15.58
N ALA A 101 18.89 6.42 -14.47
CA ALA A 101 19.14 5.03 -14.11
C ALA A 101 17.88 4.46 -13.45
N VAL A 102 17.46 3.28 -13.90
CA VAL A 102 16.21 2.65 -13.48
C VAL A 102 16.43 1.17 -13.17
N ILE A 103 15.63 0.64 -12.26
CA ILE A 103 15.52 -0.80 -11.99
C ILE A 103 14.07 -1.19 -12.20
N VAL A 104 13.80 -2.15 -13.08
CA VAL A 104 12.44 -2.62 -13.33
C VAL A 104 11.98 -3.51 -12.18
N THR A 105 10.88 -3.14 -11.53
CA THR A 105 10.37 -3.80 -10.32
C THR A 105 9.20 -4.74 -10.58
N SER A 106 8.32 -4.37 -11.50
CA SER A 106 7.17 -5.18 -11.88
C SER A 106 6.84 -4.99 -13.35
N VAL A 107 6.49 -6.07 -14.05
CA VAL A 107 6.14 -6.05 -15.47
C VAL A 107 4.76 -6.66 -15.64
N ILE A 108 3.82 -5.89 -16.18
CA ILE A 108 2.49 -6.38 -16.57
C ILE A 108 2.50 -6.63 -18.07
N THR A 109 2.90 -5.62 -18.86
CA THR A 109 3.10 -5.71 -20.31
C THR A 109 4.26 -4.78 -20.73
N PRO A 110 4.76 -4.86 -21.97
CA PRO A 110 5.71 -3.87 -22.48
C PRO A 110 5.20 -2.43 -22.46
N CYS A 111 3.88 -2.22 -22.45
CA CYS A 111 3.28 -0.88 -22.35
C CYS A 111 2.81 -0.53 -20.93
N HIS A 112 3.07 -1.40 -19.94
CA HIS A 112 2.69 -1.17 -18.55
C HIS A 112 3.62 -1.95 -17.61
N PHE A 113 4.59 -1.26 -17.05
CA PHE A 113 5.53 -1.81 -16.08
C PHE A 113 5.95 -0.71 -15.10
N TYR A 114 6.58 -1.09 -14.00
CA TYR A 114 7.00 -0.16 -12.96
C TYR A 114 8.51 -0.21 -12.76
N VAL A 115 9.06 0.94 -12.38
CA VAL A 115 10.50 1.08 -12.11
C VAL A 115 10.76 1.78 -10.78
N HIS A 116 11.93 1.49 -10.21
CA HIS A 116 12.59 2.31 -9.20
C HIS A 116 13.62 3.22 -9.86
N LEU A 117 13.83 4.38 -9.24
CA LEU A 117 14.88 5.33 -9.59
C LEU A 117 15.95 5.31 -8.49
N PRO A 118 16.93 4.38 -8.50
CA PRO A 118 17.89 4.21 -7.40
C PRO A 118 18.67 5.50 -7.05
N PHE A 119 18.98 6.32 -8.06
CA PHE A 119 19.68 7.60 -7.89
C PHE A 119 18.73 8.81 -7.85
N GLY A 120 17.43 8.58 -7.65
CA GLY A 120 16.40 9.61 -7.64
C GLY A 120 16.10 10.16 -9.05
N THR A 121 15.55 11.38 -9.08
CA THR A 121 15.01 12.00 -10.31
C THR A 121 16.05 12.86 -11.06
N GLN A 122 17.32 12.78 -10.66
CA GLN A 122 18.40 13.54 -11.28
C GLN A 122 18.85 12.86 -12.58
N CYS A 123 19.12 13.67 -13.61
CA CYS A 123 19.70 13.18 -14.85
C CYS A 123 21.10 12.59 -14.57
N LEU A 124 21.42 11.45 -15.19
CA LEU A 124 22.73 10.80 -15.07
C LEU A 124 23.91 11.70 -15.47
N GLN A 125 23.67 12.74 -16.26
CA GLN A 125 24.69 13.72 -16.66
C GLN A 125 25.04 14.69 -15.53
N GLU A 126 24.16 14.87 -14.55
CA GLU A 126 24.28 15.85 -13.45
C GLU A 126 24.37 15.16 -12.08
N ALA A 127 24.17 13.84 -12.03
CA ALA A 127 24.11 13.08 -10.81
C ALA A 127 25.51 12.97 -10.15
N SER A 128 25.63 13.52 -8.95
CA SER A 128 26.64 13.05 -8.00
C SER A 128 26.29 11.61 -7.62
N PHE A 129 27.21 10.64 -7.74
CA PHE A 129 27.00 9.19 -7.56
C PHE A 129 26.59 8.73 -6.14
N VAL A 130 25.77 9.48 -5.42
CA VAL A 130 25.29 9.14 -4.07
C VAL A 130 23.92 8.48 -4.20
N ASP A 131 23.86 7.21 -3.81
CA ASP A 131 22.68 6.34 -3.83
C ASP A 131 21.66 6.72 -2.74
N LYS A 132 21.00 7.86 -2.89
CA LYS A 132 20.07 8.39 -1.87
C LYS A 132 18.72 7.65 -1.87
N SER A 133 18.17 7.32 -3.03
CA SER A 133 16.80 6.77 -3.11
C SER A 133 16.74 5.31 -2.67
N ALA A 134 17.72 4.48 -3.04
CA ALA A 134 17.76 3.10 -2.57
C ALA A 134 17.92 3.06 -1.03
N MET A 135 18.76 3.93 -0.48
CA MET A 135 18.95 4.03 0.97
C MET A 135 17.68 4.48 1.70
N GLU A 136 16.94 5.46 1.18
CA GLU A 136 15.65 5.90 1.74
C GLU A 136 14.62 4.77 1.78
N MET A 137 14.55 3.99 0.72
CA MET A 137 13.63 2.87 0.61
C MET A 137 13.98 1.71 1.56
N GLU A 138 15.25 1.35 1.65
CA GLU A 138 15.74 0.34 2.61
C GLU A 138 15.46 0.77 4.06
N LEU A 139 15.67 2.05 4.37
CA LEU A 139 15.38 2.63 5.68
C LEU A 139 13.87 2.56 6.00
N LEU A 140 13.01 2.93 5.05
CA LEU A 140 11.56 2.82 5.18
C LEU A 140 11.14 1.38 5.48
N MET A 141 11.58 0.44 4.65
CA MET A 141 11.22 -0.98 4.79
C MET A 141 11.69 -1.57 6.12
N SER A 142 12.92 -1.26 6.53
CA SER A 142 13.46 -1.67 7.83
C SER A 142 12.69 -1.07 9.00
N ALA A 143 12.33 0.22 8.94
CA ALA A 143 11.56 0.90 9.97
C ALA A 143 10.14 0.33 10.10
N MET A 144 9.47 0.07 8.97
CA MET A 144 8.16 -0.59 8.95
C MET A 144 8.23 -1.99 9.57
N GLN A 145 9.18 -2.82 9.14
CA GLN A 145 9.34 -4.17 9.71
C GLN A 145 9.54 -4.11 11.23
N LYS A 146 10.39 -3.20 11.72
CA LYS A 146 10.63 -3.04 13.16
C LYS A 146 9.38 -2.59 13.92
N TYR A 147 8.59 -1.69 13.33
CA TYR A 147 7.36 -1.17 13.92
C TYR A 147 6.28 -2.25 13.99
N TYR A 148 5.95 -2.87 12.86
CA TYR A 148 4.85 -3.84 12.79
C TYR A 148 5.19 -5.22 13.36
N LYS A 149 6.48 -5.57 13.52
CA LYS A 149 6.88 -6.80 14.23
C LYS A 149 6.31 -6.88 15.65
N LYS A 150 6.07 -5.73 16.29
CA LYS A 150 5.50 -5.62 17.65
C LYS A 150 4.03 -5.20 17.65
N ALA A 151 3.49 -4.84 16.50
CA ALA A 151 2.12 -4.37 16.41
C ALA A 151 1.18 -5.56 16.52
N HIS A 152 0.20 -5.46 17.41
CA HIS A 152 -0.93 -6.38 17.40
C HIS A 152 -1.82 -6.05 16.19
N PRO A 153 -2.44 -7.06 15.56
CA PRO A 153 -3.54 -6.80 14.63
C PRO A 153 -4.57 -5.93 15.34
N GLN A 154 -4.79 -4.70 14.87
CA GLN A 154 -5.91 -3.91 15.36
C GLN A 154 -7.14 -4.37 14.60
N SER A 155 -8.19 -4.75 15.32
CA SER A 155 -9.52 -4.89 14.73
C SER A 155 -9.86 -3.58 14.03
N GLN A 156 -10.08 -3.66 12.72
CA GLN A 156 -10.49 -2.50 11.95
C GLN A 156 -11.98 -2.29 12.21
N GLU A 157 -12.34 -1.17 12.84
CA GLU A 157 -13.73 -0.83 13.14
C GLU A 157 -14.51 -0.41 11.87
N CYS A 158 -13.79 0.01 10.82
CA CYS A 158 -14.32 0.43 9.53
C CYS A 158 -14.01 -0.57 8.40
N LEU A 159 -15.00 -0.75 7.51
CA LEU A 159 -14.86 -1.49 6.25
C LEU A 159 -13.76 -0.85 5.38
N LEU A 160 -12.99 -1.69 4.70
CA LEU A 160 -11.99 -1.24 3.74
C LEU A 160 -12.63 -0.50 2.57
N ALA A 161 -11.95 0.54 2.09
CA ALA A 161 -12.37 1.29 0.91
C ALA A 161 -11.32 1.20 -0.22
N PRO A 162 -11.74 1.03 -1.49
CA PRO A 162 -10.84 1.22 -2.62
C PRO A 162 -10.17 2.60 -2.58
N GLY A 163 -8.85 2.63 -2.77
CA GLY A 163 -8.01 3.83 -2.66
C GLY A 163 -7.30 3.99 -1.32
N GLU A 164 -7.73 3.28 -0.28
CA GLU A 164 -7.14 3.35 1.06
C GLU A 164 -5.72 2.79 1.10
N LEU A 165 -4.81 3.50 1.79
CA LEU A 165 -3.46 3.02 2.09
C LEU A 165 -3.43 2.16 3.35
N LYS A 166 -2.78 1.00 3.23
CA LYS A 166 -2.54 0.04 4.32
C LYS A 166 -1.07 -0.38 4.35
N ALA A 167 -0.67 -0.97 5.47
CA ALA A 167 0.54 -1.78 5.55
C ALA A 167 0.17 -3.25 5.38
N LEU A 168 0.78 -3.92 4.41
CA LEU A 168 0.69 -5.38 4.27
C LEU A 168 1.90 -5.98 4.98
N CYS A 169 1.69 -6.84 5.97
CA CYS A 169 2.76 -7.52 6.69
C CYS A 169 2.64 -9.04 6.58
N GLU A 170 3.65 -9.66 5.97
CA GLU A 170 3.69 -11.09 5.68
C GLU A 170 4.83 -11.76 6.45
N GLN A 171 4.60 -12.96 6.95
CA GLN A 171 5.66 -13.80 7.50
C GLN A 171 6.34 -14.59 6.38
N LYS A 172 7.61 -14.29 6.11
CA LYS A 172 8.43 -14.98 5.12
C LYS A 172 9.76 -15.37 5.73
N ASN A 173 10.13 -16.65 5.64
CA ASN A 173 11.39 -17.17 6.18
C ASN A 173 11.65 -16.81 7.67
N GLY A 174 10.60 -16.81 8.49
CA GLY A 174 10.68 -16.47 9.93
C GLY A 174 10.91 -14.99 10.22
N LYS A 175 10.78 -14.12 9.22
CA LYS A 175 10.84 -12.66 9.35
C LYS A 175 9.56 -12.03 8.86
N VAL A 176 9.14 -10.97 9.54
CA VAL A 176 8.04 -10.12 9.09
C VAL A 176 8.58 -9.21 7.99
N HIS A 177 7.97 -9.28 6.81
CA HIS A 177 8.19 -8.36 5.72
C HIS A 177 6.95 -7.48 5.59
N CYS A 178 7.12 -6.17 5.72
CA CYS A 178 6.03 -5.22 5.57
C CYS A 178 6.23 -4.39 4.30
N SER A 179 5.13 -4.04 3.64
CA SER A 179 5.11 -3.17 2.48
C SER A 179 3.94 -2.20 2.56
N ARG A 180 4.04 -1.06 1.86
CA ARG A 180 2.92 -0.13 1.72
C ARG A 180 2.09 -0.54 0.51
N VAL A 181 0.78 -0.59 0.71
CA VAL A 181 -0.15 -1.02 -0.32
C VAL A 181 -1.38 -0.13 -0.38
N ARG A 182 -1.97 -0.03 -1.56
CA ARG A 182 -3.26 0.60 -1.82
C ARG A 182 -4.31 -0.48 -2.06
N VAL A 183 -5.45 -0.38 -1.39
CA VAL A 183 -6.61 -1.24 -1.67
C VAL A 183 -7.18 -0.86 -3.04
N ILE A 184 -7.33 -1.83 -3.94
CA ILE A 184 -7.87 -1.60 -5.31
C ILE A 184 -9.10 -2.45 -5.61
N GLY A 185 -9.40 -3.45 -4.80
CA GLY A 185 -10.58 -4.30 -4.95
C GLY A 185 -10.85 -5.08 -3.69
N ILE A 186 -12.12 -5.42 -3.45
CA ILE A 186 -12.54 -6.21 -2.30
C ILE A 186 -13.45 -7.30 -2.83
N LYS A 187 -13.19 -8.54 -2.41
CA LYS A 187 -14.01 -9.70 -2.70
C LYS A 187 -14.41 -10.35 -1.39
N GLU A 188 -15.63 -10.06 -0.97
CA GLU A 188 -16.24 -10.71 0.18
C GLU A 188 -16.85 -12.04 -0.24
N ASP A 189 -16.47 -13.11 0.45
CA ASP A 189 -17.20 -14.37 0.45
C ASP A 189 -17.71 -14.69 1.88
N LYS A 190 -18.55 -15.73 2.01
CA LYS A 190 -19.19 -16.08 3.29
C LYS A 190 -18.21 -16.44 4.42
N TYR A 191 -16.95 -16.72 4.12
CA TYR A 191 -15.98 -17.30 5.05
C TYR A 191 -14.63 -16.59 5.06
N SER A 192 -14.34 -15.75 4.07
CA SER A 192 -13.10 -15.00 3.93
C SER A 192 -13.32 -13.70 3.15
N SER A 193 -12.63 -12.65 3.60
CA SER A 193 -12.50 -11.39 2.88
C SER A 193 -11.12 -11.38 2.23
N LEU A 194 -11.12 -11.43 0.89
CA LEU A 194 -9.91 -11.24 0.10
C LEU A 194 -9.89 -9.82 -0.43
N VAL A 195 -8.74 -9.18 -0.26
CA VAL A 195 -8.51 -7.79 -0.65
C VAL A 195 -7.47 -7.78 -1.75
N GLN A 196 -7.81 -7.16 -2.88
CA GLN A 196 -6.86 -6.90 -3.93
C GLN A 196 -6.09 -5.63 -3.59
N VAL A 197 -4.77 -5.73 -3.54
CA VAL A 197 -3.89 -4.64 -3.15
C VAL A 197 -2.82 -4.39 -4.22
N PHE A 198 -2.50 -3.12 -4.42
CA PHE A 198 -1.41 -2.65 -5.27
C PHE A 198 -0.25 -2.18 -4.39
N SER A 199 0.96 -2.70 -4.62
CA SER A 199 2.16 -2.21 -3.92
C SER A 199 2.59 -0.88 -4.51
N ILE A 200 2.42 0.19 -3.75
CA ILE A 200 2.74 1.57 -4.16
C ILE A 200 4.26 1.80 -4.31
N ASP A 201 5.04 0.87 -3.76
CA ASP A 201 6.48 0.90 -3.81
C ASP A 201 7.06 -0.01 -4.89
N PHE A 202 6.40 -1.10 -5.28
CA PHE A 202 6.96 -2.06 -6.24
C PHE A 202 6.12 -2.29 -7.50
N GLY A 203 4.88 -1.79 -7.55
CA GLY A 203 4.04 -1.84 -8.75
C GLY A 203 3.32 -3.17 -8.99
N TYR A 204 3.52 -4.19 -8.16
CA TYR A 204 2.79 -5.46 -8.28
C TYR A 204 1.42 -5.40 -7.61
N THR A 205 0.51 -6.27 -8.07
CA THR A 205 -0.82 -6.44 -7.51
C THR A 205 -0.99 -7.87 -7.00
N ASN A 206 -1.54 -8.03 -5.79
CA ASN A 206 -1.82 -9.33 -5.18
C ASN A 206 -3.20 -9.37 -4.52
N TRP A 207 -3.75 -10.56 -4.37
CA TRP A 207 -4.89 -10.83 -3.48
C TRP A 207 -4.35 -11.31 -2.15
N VAL A 208 -4.74 -10.64 -1.06
CA VAL A 208 -4.31 -10.95 0.30
C VAL A 208 -5.51 -11.11 1.22
N PRO A 209 -5.42 -11.96 2.26
CA PRO A 209 -6.38 -11.97 3.35
C PRO A 209 -6.44 -10.60 4.04
N GLU A 210 -7.65 -10.12 4.35
CA GLU A 210 -7.83 -8.84 5.06
C GLU A 210 -7.06 -8.77 6.39
N ASN A 211 -6.93 -9.88 7.10
CA ASN A 211 -6.21 -9.95 8.38
C ASN A 211 -4.68 -9.75 8.28
N GLN A 212 -4.11 -9.67 7.09
CA GLN A 212 -2.71 -9.31 6.86
C GLN A 212 -2.51 -7.81 6.64
N LEU A 213 -3.61 -7.06 6.51
CA LEU A 213 -3.60 -5.62 6.35
C LEU A 213 -3.67 -4.96 7.73
N HIS A 214 -2.83 -3.95 7.90
CA HIS A 214 -2.77 -3.11 9.07
C HIS A 214 -2.99 -1.65 8.67
N PRO A 215 -3.55 -0.81 9.56
CA PRO A 215 -3.55 0.64 9.36
C PRO A 215 -2.13 1.14 9.07
N LEU A 216 -1.94 1.94 8.01
CA LEU A 216 -0.65 2.52 7.71
C LEU A 216 -0.33 3.64 8.71
N ALA A 217 0.64 3.42 9.60
CA ALA A 217 1.08 4.43 10.56
C ALA A 217 1.56 5.72 9.86
N VAL A 218 1.11 6.87 10.38
CA VAL A 218 1.29 8.20 9.77
C VAL A 218 2.75 8.53 9.45
N GLN A 219 3.68 8.09 10.29
CA GLN A 219 5.12 8.29 10.09
C GLN A 219 5.68 7.66 8.79
N PHE A 220 4.98 6.69 8.18
CA PHE A 220 5.38 6.02 6.94
C PHE A 220 4.69 6.58 5.69
N ILE A 221 3.87 7.63 5.84
CA ILE A 221 3.12 8.27 4.76
C ILE A 221 3.96 9.35 4.06
N HIS A 222 4.90 9.97 4.79
CA HIS A 222 5.69 11.08 4.27
C HIS A 222 6.68 10.68 3.16
N THR A 223 7.06 9.41 3.07
CA THR A 223 7.90 8.94 1.96
C THR A 223 7.03 8.84 0.71
N PRO A 224 7.42 9.43 -0.43
CA PRO A 224 6.68 9.25 -1.68
C PRO A 224 6.58 7.78 -2.09
N SER A 225 5.56 7.43 -2.85
CA SER A 225 5.44 6.15 -3.57
C SER A 225 6.65 5.95 -4.48
N GLN A 226 7.26 4.76 -4.45
CA GLN A 226 8.49 4.48 -5.19
C GLN A 226 8.25 3.83 -6.57
N ALA A 227 7.07 3.24 -6.81
CA ALA A 227 6.75 2.60 -8.08
C ALA A 227 6.38 3.65 -9.14
N VAL A 228 7.27 3.87 -10.11
CA VAL A 228 7.00 4.78 -11.24
C VAL A 228 6.43 3.98 -12.41
N ASP A 229 5.23 4.30 -12.87
CA ASP A 229 4.58 3.66 -14.01
C ASP A 229 5.23 4.09 -15.33
N CYS A 230 5.58 3.12 -16.15
CA CYS A 230 6.28 3.29 -17.40
C CYS A 230 5.64 2.50 -18.55
N TRP A 231 5.92 2.96 -19.78
CA TRP A 231 5.69 2.20 -21.00
C TRP A 231 6.88 2.31 -21.95
N LEU A 232 7.10 1.28 -22.77
CA LEU A 232 8.12 1.33 -23.81
C LEU A 232 7.63 2.16 -24.99
N THR A 233 8.38 3.19 -25.37
CA THR A 233 8.08 3.97 -26.58
C THR A 233 8.31 3.16 -27.85
N GLY A 234 7.51 3.46 -28.87
CA GLY A 234 7.52 2.74 -30.15
C GLY A 234 6.91 1.34 -30.10
N VAL A 235 6.52 0.85 -28.92
CA VAL A 235 5.81 -0.42 -28.73
C VAL A 235 4.32 -0.11 -28.56
N GLU A 236 3.49 -0.64 -29.45
CA GLU A 236 2.03 -0.47 -29.41
C GLU A 236 1.35 -1.73 -28.88
N SER A 237 0.26 -1.53 -28.13
CA SER A 237 -0.58 -2.66 -27.70
C SER A 237 -1.29 -3.26 -28.92
N PRO A 238 -1.23 -4.59 -29.14
CA PRO A 238 -1.96 -5.23 -30.23
C PRO A 238 -3.46 -5.08 -30.05
N ARG A 239 -4.23 -4.97 -31.15
CA ARG A 239 -5.70 -4.84 -31.10
C ARG A 239 -6.38 -6.01 -30.37
N ASP A 240 -5.85 -7.21 -30.54
CA ASP A 240 -6.39 -8.45 -29.96
C ASP A 240 -5.86 -8.71 -28.54
N GLY A 241 -5.15 -7.74 -27.96
CA GLY A 241 -4.50 -7.86 -26.66
C GLY A 241 -3.09 -8.45 -26.73
N TRP A 242 -2.40 -8.39 -25.60
CA TRP A 242 -1.04 -8.92 -25.48
C TRP A 242 -1.03 -10.45 -25.44
N HIS A 243 -0.11 -11.06 -26.18
CA HIS A 243 0.22 -12.46 -25.93
C HIS A 243 0.76 -12.61 -24.50
N PRO A 244 0.41 -13.68 -23.74
CA PRO A 244 0.82 -13.83 -22.34
C PRO A 244 2.34 -13.76 -22.10
N SER A 245 3.15 -14.14 -23.09
CA SER A 245 4.62 -14.09 -23.00
C SER A 245 5.24 -12.70 -23.22
N ALA A 246 4.47 -11.70 -23.65
CA ALA A 246 5.01 -10.38 -23.98
C ALA A 246 5.68 -9.71 -22.78
N GLY A 247 5.05 -9.79 -21.60
CA GLY A 247 5.66 -9.32 -20.35
C GLY A 247 6.93 -10.11 -19.99
N SER A 248 6.92 -11.44 -20.19
CA SER A 248 8.06 -12.31 -19.87
C SER A 248 9.33 -11.96 -20.64
N TYR A 249 9.23 -11.51 -21.91
CA TYR A 249 10.40 -11.05 -22.66
C TYR A 249 11.02 -9.81 -22.04
N LEU A 250 10.21 -8.84 -21.61
CA LEU A 250 10.70 -7.66 -20.93
C LEU A 250 11.33 -8.06 -19.59
N THR A 251 10.65 -8.88 -18.78
CA THR A 251 11.19 -9.38 -17.51
C THR A 251 12.57 -10.02 -17.68
N GLN A 252 12.76 -10.92 -18.65
CA GLN A 252 14.04 -11.58 -18.89
C GLN A 252 15.19 -10.60 -19.24
N LEU A 253 14.86 -9.50 -19.91
CA LEU A 253 15.82 -8.48 -20.33
C LEU A 253 16.13 -7.47 -19.21
N THR A 254 15.29 -7.36 -18.20
CA THR A 254 15.40 -6.31 -17.17
C THR A 254 15.65 -6.82 -15.77
N GLU A 255 15.34 -8.08 -15.47
CA GLU A 255 15.41 -8.65 -14.12
C GLU A 255 16.84 -8.59 -13.55
N GLY A 256 16.94 -8.04 -12.34
CA GLY A 256 18.20 -7.94 -11.59
C GLY A 256 19.22 -6.97 -12.18
N ARG A 257 18.81 -6.07 -13.09
CA ARG A 257 19.71 -5.13 -13.78
C ARG A 257 19.36 -3.68 -13.47
N THR A 258 20.39 -2.84 -13.44
CA THR A 258 20.25 -1.39 -13.50
C THR A 258 20.40 -0.95 -14.95
N LEU A 259 19.36 -0.32 -15.48
CA LEU A 259 19.27 0.07 -16.89
C LEU A 259 19.35 1.58 -17.02
N VAL A 260 19.68 2.04 -18.22
CA VAL A 260 19.53 3.45 -18.59
C VAL A 260 18.19 3.64 -19.30
N ALA A 261 17.32 4.46 -18.73
CA ALA A 261 16.08 4.89 -19.36
C ALA A 261 16.25 6.28 -19.97
N HIS A 262 16.01 6.38 -21.27
CA HIS A 262 15.81 7.67 -21.93
C HIS A 262 14.33 8.03 -21.88
N VAL A 263 14.01 9.13 -21.19
CA VAL A 263 12.63 9.61 -21.03
C VAL A 263 12.19 10.32 -22.29
N ASN A 264 11.43 9.65 -23.15
CA ASN A 264 10.94 10.21 -24.40
C ASN A 264 9.68 11.06 -24.21
N HIS A 265 8.79 10.66 -23.31
CA HIS A 265 7.49 11.30 -23.08
C HIS A 265 7.13 11.28 -21.60
N ILE A 266 6.40 12.31 -21.16
CA ILE A 266 5.83 12.36 -19.81
C ILE A 266 4.32 12.54 -19.91
N ASP A 267 3.56 11.56 -19.45
CA ASP A 267 2.12 11.68 -19.26
C ASP A 267 1.87 12.19 -17.83
N ARG A 268 1.59 13.49 -17.70
CA ARG A 268 1.31 14.12 -16.39
C ARG A 268 -0.12 13.88 -15.91
N ASP A 269 -1.04 13.50 -16.79
CA ASP A 269 -2.42 13.24 -16.37
C ASP A 269 -2.51 11.90 -15.65
N HIS A 270 -1.80 10.88 -16.16
CA HIS A 270 -1.74 9.56 -15.56
C HIS A 270 -0.47 9.29 -14.76
N GLN A 271 0.45 10.25 -14.71
CA GLN A 271 1.71 10.18 -13.97
C GLN A 271 2.62 9.02 -14.44
N ARG A 272 2.80 8.91 -15.77
CA ARG A 272 3.54 7.80 -16.41
C ARG A 272 4.71 8.31 -17.25
N LEU A 273 5.75 7.48 -17.39
CA LEU A 273 6.92 7.78 -18.23
C LEU A 273 7.01 6.89 -19.47
N GLY A 274 7.09 7.52 -20.65
CA GLY A 274 7.39 6.84 -21.90
C GLY A 274 8.88 6.76 -22.08
N VAL A 275 9.44 5.55 -22.05
CA VAL A 275 10.89 5.35 -22.01
C VAL A 275 11.43 4.44 -23.12
N THR A 276 12.67 4.71 -23.51
CA THR A 276 13.52 3.74 -24.20
C THR A 276 14.51 3.17 -23.19
N LEU A 277 14.50 1.84 -23.01
CA LEU A 277 15.39 1.17 -22.08
C LEU A 277 16.63 0.65 -22.79
N HIS A 278 17.78 0.93 -22.19
CA HIS A 278 19.09 0.51 -22.64
C HIS A 278 19.75 -0.32 -21.55
N ASN A 279 20.18 -1.52 -21.91
CA ASN A 279 21.14 -2.25 -21.08
C ASN A 279 22.54 -1.81 -21.51
N THR A 280 23.30 -1.24 -20.58
CA THR A 280 24.68 -0.76 -20.80
C THR A 280 25.73 -1.59 -20.06
N ASP A 281 25.37 -2.80 -19.62
CA ASP A 281 26.28 -3.73 -18.96
C ASP A 281 27.46 -4.09 -19.88
N GLU A 282 28.66 -4.21 -19.29
CA GLU A 282 29.87 -4.75 -19.96
C GLU A 282 30.23 -4.08 -21.32
N GLY A 283 29.90 -2.80 -21.50
CA GLY A 283 30.28 -2.02 -22.67
C GLY A 283 29.46 -2.27 -23.94
N HIS A 284 28.37 -3.03 -23.85
CA HIS A 284 27.42 -3.21 -24.95
C HIS A 284 26.15 -2.41 -24.66
N ASP A 285 25.82 -1.45 -25.52
CA ASP A 285 24.55 -0.72 -25.43
C ASP A 285 23.47 -1.48 -26.22
N ILE A 286 22.58 -2.17 -25.50
CA ILE A 286 21.47 -2.94 -26.07
C ILE A 286 20.17 -2.18 -25.86
N ASN A 287 19.58 -1.71 -26.95
CA ASN A 287 18.22 -1.16 -26.95
C ASN A 287 17.18 -2.29 -26.75
N ILE A 288 16.56 -2.31 -25.57
CA ILE A 288 15.58 -3.31 -25.16
C ILE A 288 14.28 -3.15 -25.96
N ASN A 289 13.85 -1.92 -26.26
CA ASN A 289 12.62 -1.64 -27.02
C ASN A 289 12.70 -2.29 -28.42
N GLU A 290 13.80 -2.11 -29.14
CA GLU A 290 14.00 -2.73 -30.46
C GLU A 290 13.98 -4.25 -30.40
N PHE A 291 14.60 -4.83 -29.37
CA PHE A 291 14.63 -6.28 -29.21
C PHE A 291 13.22 -6.84 -28.99
N ILE A 292 12.43 -6.18 -28.14
CA ILE A 292 11.03 -6.54 -27.90
C ILE A 292 10.22 -6.40 -29.18
N LEU A 293 10.36 -5.30 -29.92
CA LEU A 293 9.67 -5.13 -31.22
C LEU A 293 9.98 -6.25 -32.21
N LYS A 294 11.24 -6.68 -32.29
CA LYS A 294 11.66 -7.79 -33.18
C LYS A 294 11.06 -9.13 -32.75
N LYS A 295 10.84 -9.34 -31.45
CA LYS A 295 10.23 -10.56 -30.89
C LYS A 295 8.71 -10.58 -31.05
N LEU A 296 8.05 -9.43 -30.91
CA LEU A 296 6.59 -9.30 -31.02
C LEU A 296 6.08 -9.33 -32.46
N LYS A 297 6.93 -9.05 -33.46
CA LYS A 297 6.59 -9.14 -34.90
C LYS A 297 6.66 -10.57 -35.48
N LYS A 298 7.10 -11.55 -34.70
CA LYS A 298 7.18 -12.96 -35.10
C LYS A 298 6.05 -13.76 -34.48
#